data_AF-I7J864-F1
#
_entry.id   AF-I7J864-F1
#
_cell.length_a   1.000
_cell.length_b   1.000
_cell.length_c   1.000
_cell.angle_alpha   90.00
_cell.angle_beta   90.00
_cell.angle_gamma   90.00
#
_symmetry.space_group_name_H-M   'P 1'
#
loop_
_entity.id
_entity.type
_entity.pdbx_description
1 polymer ?
#
loop_
_entity_poly.entity_id
_entity_poly.type
_entity_poly.pdbx_seq_one_letter_code
_entity_poly.pdbx_strand_id
1 'polypeptide(L)'
;MDCPSALQPIEEPCLVCFEDISSSNFVAYQLIQNGPWYPAKFCIYCIKQLLDTMFDRYVYSLENSNCAKEQRALLDAGPPINIIEKHAFPEACSQEVYLLWDYSTNTAMSAKLKNSLTGQKRLDFWSEKRSIFLASLQSDDEAEDD
;
A
#
# COMPACT_ATOMS: atom_id res chain seq x y z
N MET A 1 -9.55 -14.31 -16.14
CA MET A 1 -8.19 -13.98 -15.71
C MET A 1 -7.46 -15.30 -15.61
N ASP A 2 -6.39 -15.46 -16.39
CA ASP A 2 -5.67 -16.71 -16.46
C ASP A 2 -4.70 -16.84 -15.28
N CYS A 3 -4.61 -18.04 -14.72
CA CYS A 3 -3.66 -18.37 -13.66
C CYS A 3 -2.23 -18.08 -14.15
N PRO A 4 -1.38 -17.42 -13.35
CA PRO A 4 0.02 -17.24 -13.70
C PRO A 4 0.67 -18.60 -13.95
N SER A 5 1.09 -18.84 -15.19
CA SER A 5 1.75 -20.08 -15.57
C SER A 5 3.05 -20.24 -14.77
N ALA A 6 3.10 -21.28 -13.92
CA ALA A 6 4.27 -21.81 -13.21
C ALA A 6 5.28 -20.80 -12.62
N LEU A 7 4.83 -19.72 -11.97
CA LEU A 7 5.72 -19.02 -11.03
C LEU A 7 6.01 -19.94 -9.85
N GLN A 8 7.29 -20.07 -9.51
CA GLN A 8 7.71 -20.85 -8.35
C GLN A 8 7.83 -19.93 -7.12
N PRO A 9 7.52 -20.46 -5.92
CA PRO A 9 7.87 -19.79 -4.68
C PRO A 9 9.36 -19.44 -4.67
N ILE A 10 9.68 -18.31 -4.07
CA ILE A 10 11.07 -17.94 -3.81
C ILE A 10 11.58 -18.86 -2.69
N GLU A 11 12.77 -19.42 -2.85
CA GLU A 11 13.45 -20.21 -1.80
C GLU A 11 14.01 -19.34 -0.66
N GLU A 12 13.21 -18.36 -0.20
CA GLU A 12 13.54 -17.44 0.88
C GLU A 12 12.35 -17.36 1.85
N PRO A 13 12.59 -17.20 3.16
CA PRO A 13 11.52 -17.00 4.12
C PRO A 13 10.86 -15.62 3.91
N CYS A 14 9.61 -15.52 4.36
CA CYS A 14 8.87 -14.26 4.39
C CYS A 14 9.65 -13.20 5.15
N LEU A 15 9.89 -12.04 4.53
CA LEU A 15 10.68 -10.97 5.15
C LEU A 15 10.01 -10.28 6.37
N VAL A 16 8.78 -10.65 6.70
CA VAL A 16 8.03 -10.10 7.85
C VAL A 16 7.97 -11.08 9.01
N CYS A 17 7.47 -12.29 8.77
CA CYS A 17 7.28 -13.29 9.82
C CYS A 17 8.40 -14.34 9.87
N PHE A 18 9.31 -14.34 8.90
CA PHE A 18 10.40 -15.31 8.74
C PHE A 18 9.95 -16.78 8.57
N GLU A 19 8.67 -17.01 8.27
CA GLU A 19 8.16 -18.32 7.88
C GLU A 19 8.51 -18.64 6.42
N ASP A 20 8.79 -19.90 6.12
CA ASP A 20 9.11 -20.35 4.78
C ASP A 20 7.96 -20.09 3.80
N ILE A 21 8.28 -19.56 2.61
CA ILE A 21 7.32 -19.39 1.53
C ILE A 21 7.32 -20.67 0.68
N SER A 22 6.15 -21.27 0.54
CA SER A 22 5.90 -22.45 -0.28
C SER A 22 4.60 -22.29 -1.06
N SER A 23 4.20 -23.28 -1.84
CA SER A 23 2.94 -23.22 -2.60
C SER A 23 1.69 -23.01 -1.74
N SER A 24 1.75 -23.27 -0.42
CA SER A 24 0.62 -23.10 0.50
C SER A 24 0.43 -21.67 1.02
N ASN A 25 1.39 -20.77 0.84
CA ASN A 25 1.32 -19.39 1.33
C ASN A 25 1.95 -18.37 0.36
N PHE A 26 2.36 -18.80 -0.83
CA PHE A 26 2.95 -17.98 -1.88
C PHE A 26 1.91 -17.08 -2.55
N VAL A 27 2.35 -15.87 -2.90
CA VAL A 27 1.55 -14.87 -3.60
C VAL A 27 2.33 -14.35 -4.81
N ALA A 28 1.65 -14.21 -5.94
CA ALA A 28 2.16 -13.46 -7.08
C ALA A 28 1.37 -12.16 -7.26
N TYR A 29 1.93 -11.21 -8.00
CA TYR A 29 1.31 -9.91 -8.22
C TYR A 29 1.53 -9.37 -9.64
N GLN A 30 0.62 -8.50 -10.08
CA GLN A 30 0.73 -7.71 -11.31
C GLN A 30 0.69 -6.22 -10.99
N LEU A 31 1.39 -5.42 -11.80
CA LEU A 31 1.40 -3.95 -11.69
C LEU A 31 0.38 -3.28 -12.61
N ILE A 32 0.00 -3.94 -13.69
CA ILE A 32 -0.94 -3.44 -14.69
C ILE A 32 -1.83 -4.58 -15.18
N GLN A 33 -2.98 -4.22 -15.74
CA GLN A 33 -3.89 -5.18 -16.33
C GLN A 33 -3.20 -5.97 -17.45
N ASN A 34 -3.29 -7.31 -17.38
CA ASN A 34 -2.64 -8.23 -18.32
C ASN A 34 -1.10 -8.09 -18.38
N GLY A 35 -0.48 -7.53 -17.35
CA GLY A 35 0.97 -7.45 -17.24
C GLY A 35 1.63 -8.78 -16.88
N PRO A 36 2.97 -8.82 -16.82
CA PRO A 36 3.68 -9.96 -16.25
C PRO A 36 3.33 -10.13 -14.76
N TRP A 37 3.37 -11.39 -14.31
CA TRP A 37 3.25 -11.73 -12.90
C TRP A 37 4.64 -11.81 -12.26
N TYR A 38 4.75 -11.30 -11.04
CA TYR A 38 5.98 -11.29 -10.25
C TYR A 38 5.77 -12.03 -8.93
N PRO A 39 6.79 -12.70 -8.38
CA PRO A 39 6.68 -13.37 -7.10
C PRO A 39 6.78 -12.35 -5.95
N ALA A 40 5.85 -12.38 -5.00
CA ALA A 40 5.93 -11.55 -3.80
C ALA A 40 6.93 -12.15 -2.80
N LYS A 41 7.60 -11.27 -2.05
CA LYS A 41 8.57 -11.64 -1.00
C LYS A 41 7.92 -11.90 0.37
N PHE A 42 6.62 -11.65 0.50
CA PHE A 42 5.85 -11.82 1.74
C PHE A 42 4.84 -12.96 1.55
N CYS A 43 4.58 -13.71 2.61
CA CYS A 43 3.54 -14.74 2.59
C CYS A 43 2.13 -14.12 2.56
N ILE A 44 1.13 -14.94 2.18
CA ILE A 44 -0.26 -14.52 2.05
C ILE A 44 -0.83 -13.90 3.35
N TYR A 45 -0.43 -14.40 4.52
CA TYR A 45 -0.91 -13.89 5.80
C TYR A 45 -0.42 -12.46 6.04
N CYS A 46 0.86 -12.19 5.81
CA CYS A 46 1.44 -10.86 5.93
C CYS A 46 0.86 -9.89 4.89
N ILE A 47 0.62 -10.34 3.66
CA ILE A 47 -0.04 -9.52 2.63
C ILE A 47 -1.47 -9.16 3.03
N LYS A 48 -2.25 -10.11 3.57
CA LYS A 48 -3.60 -9.85 4.09
C LYS A 48 -3.58 -8.83 5.23
N GLN A 49 -2.61 -8.91 6.14
CA GLN A 49 -2.44 -7.91 7.20
C GLN A 49 -2.13 -6.52 6.64
N LEU A 50 -1.31 -6.41 5.59
CA LEU A 50 -1.05 -5.14 4.92
C LEU A 50 -2.31 -4.60 4.25
N LEU A 51 -3.07 -5.43 3.54
CA LEU A 51 -4.35 -5.05 2.93
C LEU A 51 -5.32 -4.49 3.98
N ASP A 52 -5.36 -5.07 5.17
CA ASP A 52 -6.27 -4.68 6.24
C ASP A 52 -5.86 -3.40 6.98
N THR A 53 -4.56 -3.07 7.03
CA THR A 53 -4.04 -2.06 7.97
C THR A 53 -3.37 -0.85 7.32
N MET A 54 -2.90 -0.96 6.07
CA MET A 54 -2.08 0.08 5.44
C MET A 54 -2.83 1.41 5.29
N PHE A 55 -4.11 1.38 4.90
CA PHE A 55 -4.88 2.62 4.74
C PHE A 55 -5.13 3.31 6.09
N ASP A 56 -5.51 2.55 7.11
CA ASP A 56 -5.75 3.10 8.45
C ASP A 56 -4.45 3.67 9.05
N ARG A 57 -3.30 3.04 8.80
CA ARG A 57 -1.98 3.57 9.17
C ARG A 57 -1.66 4.88 8.45
N TYR A 58 -2.00 5.00 7.17
CA TYR A 58 -1.84 6.24 6.40
C TYR A 58 -2.68 7.37 7.03
N VAL A 59 -3.96 7.11 7.31
CA VAL A 59 -4.85 8.11 7.94
C VAL A 59 -4.32 8.50 9.32
N TYR A 60 -3.95 7.53 10.14
CA TYR A 60 -3.40 7.78 11.46
C TYR A 60 -2.11 8.62 11.41
N SER A 61 -1.18 8.27 10.53
CA SER A 61 0.09 9.01 10.39
C SER A 61 -0.15 10.44 9.93
N LEU A 62 -1.10 10.64 9.02
CA LEU A 62 -1.45 11.97 8.53
C LEU A 62 -2.06 12.86 9.62
N GLU A 63 -2.92 12.30 10.47
CA GLU A 63 -3.62 13.03 11.53
C GLU A 63 -2.79 13.24 12.80
N ASN A 64 -1.80 12.38 13.06
CA ASN A 64 -1.03 12.38 14.31
C ASN A 64 0.45 12.78 14.14
N SER A 65 0.97 12.90 12.91
CA SER A 65 2.34 13.37 12.71
C SER A 65 2.46 14.84 13.14
N ASN A 66 3.48 15.12 13.94
CA ASN A 66 3.87 16.47 14.34
C ASN A 66 5.00 17.04 13.46
N CYS A 67 5.39 16.31 12.41
CA CYS A 67 6.44 16.72 11.49
C CYS A 67 5.85 17.23 10.17
N ALA A 68 5.91 18.54 9.94
CA ALA A 68 5.39 19.14 8.71
C ALA A 68 6.00 18.55 7.43
N LYS A 69 7.26 18.13 7.47
CA LYS A 69 7.93 17.48 6.34
C LYS A 69 7.33 16.10 6.04
N GLU A 70 7.03 15.32 7.08
CA GLU A 70 6.40 14.01 6.95
C GLU A 70 4.96 14.14 6.46
N GLN A 71 4.17 15.04 7.07
CA GLN A 71 2.80 15.31 6.63
C GLN A 71 2.75 15.76 5.17
N ARG A 72 3.66 16.65 4.75
CA ARG A 72 3.76 17.06 3.34
C ARG A 72 4.08 15.88 2.42
N ALA A 73 5.03 15.02 2.79
CA ALA A 73 5.34 13.83 2.00
C ALA A 73 4.16 12.85 1.89
N LEU A 74 3.40 12.65 2.97
CA LEU A 74 2.18 11.84 2.96
C LEU A 74 1.10 12.44 2.06
N LEU A 75 0.90 13.76 2.13
CA LEU A 75 -0.07 14.46 1.28
C LEU A 75 0.34 14.47 -0.19
N ASP A 76 1.63 14.58 -0.49
CA ASP A 76 2.15 14.54 -1.86
C ASP A 76 1.98 13.15 -2.49
N ALA A 77 2.18 12.08 -1.71
CA ALA A 77 1.88 10.71 -2.13
C ALA A 77 0.35 10.50 -2.30
N GLY A 78 -0.44 11.12 -1.43
CA GLY A 78 -1.89 11.02 -1.42
C GLY A 78 -2.41 9.69 -0.86
N PRO A 79 -3.73 9.58 -0.64
CA PRO A 79 -4.33 8.40 -0.01
C PRO A 79 -4.20 7.17 -0.92
N PRO A 80 -3.59 6.06 -0.46
CA PRO A 80 -3.41 4.87 -1.28
C PRO A 80 -4.74 4.15 -1.52
N ILE A 81 -4.92 3.59 -2.72
CA ILE A 81 -6.07 2.76 -3.09
C ILE A 81 -5.71 1.29 -2.92
N ASN A 82 -4.61 0.88 -3.55
CA ASN A 82 -4.10 -0.48 -3.47
C ASN A 82 -2.83 -0.55 -2.62
N ILE A 83 -2.41 -1.77 -2.32
CA ILE A 83 -1.22 -2.05 -1.52
C ILE A 83 0.07 -1.54 -2.20
N ILE A 84 0.92 -0.89 -1.39
CA ILE A 84 2.25 -0.40 -1.76
C ILE A 84 3.24 -0.86 -0.70
N GLU A 85 4.15 -1.77 -1.04
CA GLU A 85 5.21 -2.21 -0.12
C GLU A 85 6.41 -2.68 -0.93
N LYS A 86 7.45 -1.85 -1.00
CA LYS A 86 8.64 -2.08 -1.85
C LYS A 86 9.38 -3.37 -1.51
N HIS A 87 9.33 -3.79 -0.24
CA HIS A 87 10.01 -4.99 0.21
C HIS A 87 9.21 -6.25 -0.12
N ALA A 88 7.87 -6.14 -0.14
CA ALA A 88 6.99 -7.23 -0.56
C ALA A 88 6.95 -7.38 -2.09
N PHE A 89 7.01 -6.25 -2.80
CA PHE A 89 6.82 -6.13 -4.23
C PHE A 89 7.98 -5.35 -4.87
N PRO A 90 9.17 -5.97 -5.04
CA PRO A 90 10.37 -5.28 -5.52
C PRO A 90 10.18 -4.58 -6.87
N GLU A 91 9.48 -5.23 -7.80
CA GLU A 91 9.19 -4.71 -9.14
C GLU A 91 8.18 -3.56 -9.13
N ALA A 92 7.35 -3.44 -8.07
CA ALA A 92 6.46 -2.30 -7.89
C ALA A 92 7.21 -1.03 -7.48
N CYS A 93 8.39 -1.14 -6.88
CA CYS A 93 9.12 -0.03 -6.26
C CYS A 93 8.25 0.77 -5.28
N SER A 94 7.65 1.89 -5.70
CA SER A 94 6.76 2.72 -4.89
C SER A 94 5.39 2.92 -5.55
N GLN A 95 5.02 2.02 -6.45
CA GLN A 95 3.75 2.01 -7.17
C GLN A 95 2.75 1.05 -6.52
N GLU A 96 1.48 1.30 -6.78
CA GLU A 96 0.38 0.45 -6.37
C GLU A 96 0.38 -0.88 -7.15
N VAL A 97 0.21 -1.98 -6.42
CA VAL A 97 -0.05 -3.28 -7.04
C VAL A 97 -1.46 -3.30 -7.63
N TYR A 98 -1.61 -3.82 -8.84
CA TYR A 98 -2.89 -3.90 -9.53
C TYR A 98 -3.71 -5.11 -9.08
N LEU A 99 -3.08 -6.30 -9.04
CA LEU A 99 -3.76 -7.55 -8.75
C LEU A 99 -2.82 -8.51 -8.02
N LEU A 100 -3.40 -9.32 -7.14
CA LEU A 100 -2.71 -10.37 -6.40
C LEU A 100 -3.24 -11.75 -6.82
N TRP A 101 -2.43 -12.78 -6.68
CA TRP A 101 -2.82 -14.17 -6.87
C TRP A 101 -2.36 -15.01 -5.69
N ASP A 102 -3.30 -15.68 -5.03
CA ASP A 102 -3.03 -16.58 -3.92
C ASP A 102 -2.90 -18.01 -4.44
N TYR A 103 -1.69 -18.57 -4.36
CA TYR A 103 -1.42 -19.93 -4.82
C TYR A 103 -2.01 -21.02 -3.90
N SER A 104 -2.31 -20.69 -2.65
CA SER A 104 -2.89 -21.64 -1.69
C SER A 104 -4.31 -22.02 -2.06
N THR A 105 -5.07 -21.03 -2.53
CA THR A 105 -6.46 -21.17 -2.99
C THR A 105 -6.56 -21.24 -4.50
N ASN A 106 -5.47 -20.92 -5.20
CA ASN A 106 -5.40 -20.75 -6.64
C ASN A 106 -6.45 -19.75 -7.17
N THR A 107 -6.56 -18.61 -6.50
CA THR A 107 -7.54 -17.57 -6.84
C THR A 107 -6.92 -16.18 -6.94
N ALA A 108 -7.50 -15.35 -7.81
CA ALA A 108 -7.17 -13.93 -7.87
C ALA A 108 -7.71 -13.19 -6.64
N MET A 109 -6.91 -12.27 -6.11
CA MET A 109 -7.24 -11.41 -5.00
C MET A 109 -7.12 -9.94 -5.40
N SER A 110 -8.04 -9.12 -4.89
CA SER A 110 -7.94 -7.67 -5.05
C SER A 110 -6.73 -7.13 -4.27
N ALA A 111 -5.96 -6.23 -4.91
CA ALA A 111 -4.89 -5.49 -4.25
C ALA A 111 -5.40 -4.27 -3.45
N LYS A 112 -6.71 -3.99 -3.54
CA LYS A 112 -7.35 -2.84 -2.88
C LYS A 112 -7.26 -2.95 -1.37
N LEU A 113 -6.79 -1.90 -0.73
CA LEU A 113 -6.71 -1.81 0.72
C LEU A 113 -8.12 -1.72 1.33
N LYS A 114 -8.27 -2.32 2.51
CA LYS A 114 -9.45 -2.12 3.35
C LYS A 114 -9.62 -0.64 3.67
N ASN A 115 -10.87 -0.16 3.68
CA ASN A 115 -11.26 1.24 3.91
C ASN A 115 -10.76 2.26 2.88
N SER A 116 -9.96 1.85 1.88
CA SER A 116 -9.47 2.79 0.87
C SER A 116 -10.60 3.48 0.11
N LEU A 117 -10.44 4.80 -0.01
CA LEU A 117 -11.37 5.65 -0.74
C LEU A 117 -11.06 5.60 -2.23
N THR A 118 -12.10 5.71 -3.07
CA THR A 118 -11.97 5.73 -4.54
C THR A 118 -12.86 6.81 -5.13
N GLY A 119 -12.54 7.27 -6.35
CA GLY A 119 -13.31 8.30 -7.05
C GLY A 119 -13.40 9.61 -6.25
N GLN A 120 -14.57 10.25 -6.29
CA GLN A 120 -14.79 11.56 -5.68
C GLN A 120 -14.50 11.57 -4.17
N LYS A 121 -14.90 10.52 -3.43
CA LYS A 121 -14.63 10.43 -1.98
C LYS A 121 -13.15 10.51 -1.64
N ARG A 122 -12.29 9.95 -2.49
CA ARG A 122 -10.82 10.03 -2.31
C ARG A 122 -10.32 11.45 -2.54
N LEU A 123 -10.84 12.11 -3.59
CA LEU A 123 -10.46 13.48 -3.93
C LEU A 123 -10.90 14.47 -2.86
N ASP A 124 -12.13 14.34 -2.37
CA ASP A 124 -12.68 15.20 -1.32
C ASP A 124 -11.86 15.09 -0.04
N PHE A 125 -11.62 13.85 0.43
CA PHE A 125 -10.79 13.58 1.60
C PHE A 125 -9.39 14.17 1.43
N TRP A 126 -8.75 13.94 0.28
CA TRP A 126 -7.40 14.43 0.03
C TRP A 126 -7.34 15.96 -0.02
N SER A 127 -8.31 16.61 -0.66
CA SER A 127 -8.42 18.07 -0.75
C SER A 127 -8.65 18.70 0.63
N GLU A 128 -9.53 18.11 1.44
CA GLU A 128 -9.80 18.54 2.80
C GLU A 128 -8.52 18.51 3.65
N LYS A 129 -7.83 17.36 3.69
CA LYS A 129 -6.61 17.21 4.49
C LYS A 129 -5.48 18.14 4.03
N ARG A 130 -5.32 18.36 2.71
CA ARG A 130 -4.35 19.33 2.18
C ARG A 130 -4.68 20.75 2.61
N SER A 131 -5.96 21.13 2.58
CA SER A 131 -6.40 22.48 2.96
C SER A 131 -6.13 22.75 4.45
N ILE A 132 -6.44 21.78 5.31
CA ILE A 132 -6.17 21.87 6.76
C ILE A 132 -4.67 22.05 7.03
N PHE A 133 -3.82 21.24 6.37
CA PHE A 133 -2.38 21.33 6.54
C PHE A 133 -1.79 22.67 6.05
N LEU A 134 -2.30 23.22 4.94
CA LEU A 134 -1.84 24.52 4.46
C LEU A 134 -2.26 25.65 5.40
N ALA A 135 -3.46 25.59 5.98
CA ALA A 135 -3.94 26.56 6.95
C ALA A 135 -3.11 26.53 8.25
N SER A 136 -2.69 25.35 8.72
CA SER A 136 -1.87 25.25 9.94
C SER A 136 -0.47 25.85 9.79
N LEU A 137 0.11 25.82 8.58
CA LEU A 137 1.40 26.47 8.34
C LEU A 137 1.30 28.01 8.38
N GLN A 138 0.19 28.56 7.88
CA GLN A 138 -0.02 30.01 7.87
C GLN A 138 -0.23 30.56 9.28
N SER A 139 -0.87 29.81 10.18
CA SER A 139 -1.05 30.22 11.57
C SER A 139 0.25 30.21 12.38
N ASP A 140 1.19 29.34 12.03
CA ASP A 140 2.50 29.28 12.71
C ASP A 140 3.40 30.44 12.29
N ASP A 141 3.35 30.86 11.01
CA ASP A 141 4.12 31.99 10.48
C ASP A 141 3.67 33.34 11.06
N GLU A 142 2.39 33.51 11.43
CA GLU A 142 1.85 34.73 12.04
C GLU A 142 2.15 34.88 13.54
N ALA A 143 2.71 33.86 14.20
CA ALA A 143 2.98 33.82 15.64
C ALA A 143 4.42 34.21 16.03
N GLU A 144 5.30 34.52 15.06
CA GLU A 144 6.71 34.89 15.31
C GLU A 144 6.99 36.40 15.30
N ASP A 145 5.96 37.25 15.23
CA ASP A 145 6.07 38.72 15.08
C ASP A 145 5.76 39.54 16.38
N ASP A 146 5.86 38.95 17.58
CA ASP A 146 5.73 39.64 18.89
C ASP A 146 7.04 39.65 19.73
#